data_AF-A0A1Y1MXT6-F1
#
_entry.id   AF-A0A1Y1MXT6-F1
#
_cell.length_a   1.000
_cell.length_b   1.000
_cell.length_c   1.000
_cell.angle_alpha   90.00
_cell.angle_beta   90.00
_cell.angle_gamma   90.00
#
_symmetry.space_group_name_H-M   'P 1'
#
loop_
_entity.id
_entity.type
_entity.pdbx_description
1 polymer ?
#
loop_
_entity_poly.entity_id
_entity_poly.type
_entity_poly.pdbx_seq_one_letter_code
_entity_poly.pdbx_strand_id
1 'polypeptide(L)'
;RNNEILILGDSQARGIGIMLRDLMPDAKYNISNFFKPNASLDEVLGNVEELTKHFTCEDYLIVMGGSNDALKGTKIETRTLKKLSDLTQRLNLICIFLEFARP
;
A
#
# COMPACT_ATOMS: atom_id res chain seq x y z
N ARG A 1 22.82 3.60 -1.11
CA ARG A 1 21.40 3.98 -1.35
C ARG A 1 20.66 3.76 -0.04
N ASN A 2 19.76 4.65 0.36
CA ASN A 2 18.82 4.37 1.44
C ASN A 2 17.68 3.52 0.86
N ASN A 3 17.17 2.56 1.64
CA ASN A 3 16.06 1.73 1.19
C ASN A 3 14.77 2.54 1.26
N GLU A 4 13.79 2.22 0.44
CA GLU A 4 12.54 2.97 0.36
C GLU A 4 11.42 2.23 1.10
N ILE A 5 10.58 2.99 1.82
CA ILE A 5 9.28 2.51 2.31
C ILE A 5 8.21 3.41 1.70
N LEU A 6 7.40 2.85 0.81
CA LEU A 6 6.24 3.51 0.24
C LEU A 6 4.98 3.00 0.89
N ILE A 7 4.18 3.90 1.45
CA ILE A 7 2.85 3.60 1.97
C ILE A 7 1.82 4.15 1.00
N LEU A 8 0.95 3.29 0.50
CA LEU A 8 -0.21 3.65 -0.31
C LEU A 8 -1.47 3.25 0.45
N GLY A 9 -2.42 4.17 0.61
CA GLY A 9 -3.70 3.73 1.17
C GLY A 9 -4.88 4.66 1.05
N ASP A 10 -6.00 4.22 1.62
CA ASP A 10 -7.18 5.05 1.81
C ASP A 10 -7.03 5.97 3.04
N SER A 11 -8.13 6.47 3.62
CA SER A 11 -8.08 7.31 4.82
C SER A 11 -7.40 6.64 6.02
N GLN A 12 -7.36 5.30 6.09
CA GLN A 12 -6.72 4.56 7.18
C GLN A 12 -5.19 4.66 7.17
N ALA A 13 -4.58 5.01 6.03
CA ALA A 13 -3.14 5.22 5.93
C ALA A 13 -2.66 6.58 6.44
N ARG A 14 -3.59 7.48 6.80
CA ARG A 14 -3.27 8.85 7.21
C ARG A 14 -2.43 8.82 8.50
N GLY A 15 -1.31 9.53 8.47
CA GLY A 15 -0.43 9.68 9.63
C GLY A 15 0.56 8.54 9.86
N ILE A 16 0.40 7.38 9.21
CA ILE A 16 1.30 6.23 9.42
C ILE A 16 2.73 6.53 9.01
N GLY A 17 2.93 7.22 7.88
CA GLY A 17 4.28 7.62 7.45
C GLY A 17 4.98 8.54 8.46
N ILE A 18 4.24 9.40 9.18
CA ILE A 18 4.83 10.24 10.24
C ILE A 18 5.21 9.35 11.43
N MET A 19 4.27 8.50 11.87
CA MET A 19 4.49 7.58 12.98
C MET A 19 5.70 6.67 12.76
N LEU A 20 5.87 6.09 11.56
CA LEU A 20 7.03 5.25 11.26
C LEU A 20 8.34 6.03 11.30
N ARG A 21 8.37 7.29 10.82
CA ARG A 21 9.56 8.13 10.91
C ARG A 21 9.92 8.45 12.37
N ASP A 22 8.92 8.72 13.20
CA ASP A 22 9.12 9.03 14.62
C ASP A 22 9.59 7.80 15.42
N LEU A 23 9.13 6.61 15.05
CA LEU A 23 9.52 5.34 15.69
C LEU A 23 10.89 4.82 15.20
N MET A 24 11.33 5.25 14.02
CA MET A 24 12.55 4.77 13.37
C MET A 24 13.48 5.93 12.95
N PRO A 25 13.85 6.84 13.88
CA PRO A 25 14.57 8.07 13.53
C PRO A 25 15.98 7.80 12.95
N ASP A 26 16.62 6.71 13.36
CA ASP A 26 17.97 6.33 12.92
C ASP A 26 17.96 5.34 11.73
N ALA A 27 16.78 4.91 11.29
CA ALA A 27 16.70 3.91 10.24
C ALA A 27 17.02 4.53 8.87
N LYS A 28 17.81 3.81 8.06
CA LYS A 28 18.22 4.24 6.71
C LYS A 28 17.13 4.03 5.67
N TYR A 29 15.89 4.41 6.01
CA TYR A 29 14.75 4.34 5.12
C TYR A 29 14.25 5.74 4.73
N ASN A 30 14.00 5.91 3.44
CA ASN A 30 13.21 7.02 2.93
C ASN A 30 11.73 6.62 2.99
N ILE A 31 10.95 7.26 3.87
CA ILE A 31 9.54 6.90 4.09
C ILE A 31 8.62 7.90 3.39
N SER A 32 7.90 7.43 2.39
CA SER A 32 6.88 8.19 1.65
C SER A 32 5.48 7.65 1.95
N ASN A 33 4.48 8.53 2.07
CA ASN A 33 3.09 8.14 2.32
C ASN A 33 2.16 8.91 1.39
N PHE A 34 1.42 8.19 0.56
CA PHE A 34 0.36 8.73 -0.29
C PHE A 34 -0.96 8.09 0.10
N PHE A 35 -1.91 8.92 0.52
CA PHE A 35 -3.25 8.45 0.85
C PHE A 35 -4.31 9.15 0.00
N LYS A 36 -5.35 8.39 -0.37
CA LYS A 36 -6.49 8.84 -1.16
C LYS A 36 -7.78 8.58 -0.37
N PRO A 37 -8.35 9.58 0.31
CA PRO A 37 -9.57 9.40 1.08
C PRO A 37 -10.71 8.84 0.22
N ASN A 38 -11.49 7.91 0.78
CA ASN A 38 -12.65 7.26 0.14
C ASN A 38 -12.33 6.39 -1.10
N ALA A 39 -11.05 6.19 -1.41
CA ALA A 39 -10.63 5.41 -2.56
C ALA A 39 -10.88 3.90 -2.36
N SER A 40 -11.24 3.21 -3.44
CA SER A 40 -11.16 1.74 -3.52
C SER A 40 -9.71 1.27 -3.51
N LEU A 41 -9.49 -0.02 -3.29
CA LEU A 41 -8.15 -0.63 -3.39
C LEU A 41 -7.53 -0.42 -4.78
N ASP A 42 -8.33 -0.50 -5.85
CA ASP A 42 -7.86 -0.30 -7.23
C ASP A 42 -7.39 1.15 -7.44
N GLU A 43 -8.13 2.12 -6.90
CA GLU A 43 -7.78 3.55 -6.96
C GLU A 43 -6.53 3.87 -6.13
N VAL A 44 -6.37 3.24 -4.96
CA VAL A 44 -5.14 3.31 -4.15
C VAL A 44 -3.93 2.85 -4.97
N LEU A 45 -4.07 1.74 -5.70
CA LEU A 45 -3.01 1.14 -6.50
C LEU A 45 -2.80 1.79 -7.89
N GLY A 46 -3.57 2.82 -8.25
CA GLY A 46 -3.60 3.38 -9.61
C GLY A 46 -2.21 3.70 -10.19
N ASN A 47 -1.32 4.31 -9.39
CA ASN A 47 0.02 4.73 -9.84
C ASN A 47 1.16 3.87 -9.27
N VAL A 48 0.86 2.69 -8.71
CA VAL A 48 1.84 1.89 -7.97
C VAL A 48 3.06 1.53 -8.81
N GLU A 49 2.89 1.21 -10.10
CA GLU A 49 4.02 0.82 -10.97
C GLU A 49 5.01 1.96 -11.15
N GLU A 50 4.52 3.17 -11.43
CA GLU A 50 5.37 4.34 -11.61
C GLU A 50 6.09 4.73 -10.31
N LEU A 51 5.37 4.70 -9.19
CA LEU A 51 5.91 5.04 -7.88
C LEU A 51 6.97 4.04 -7.38
N THR A 52 6.89 2.79 -7.85
CA THR A 52 7.78 1.72 -7.41
C THR A 52 8.70 1.20 -8.52
N LYS A 53 8.81 1.87 -9.67
CA LYS A 53 9.58 1.37 -10.83
C LYS A 53 11.06 1.06 -10.54
N HIS A 54 11.63 1.72 -9.53
CA HIS A 54 13.03 1.55 -9.10
C HIS A 54 13.19 0.68 -7.84
N PHE A 55 12.08 0.13 -7.33
CA PHE A 55 12.08 -0.67 -6.11
C PHE A 55 12.65 -2.06 -6.38
N THR A 56 13.41 -2.56 -5.41
CA THR A 56 14.01 -3.91 -5.40
C THR A 56 13.51 -4.69 -4.18
N CYS A 57 14.03 -5.91 -4.01
CA CYS A 57 13.74 -6.78 -2.87
C CYS A 57 14.27 -6.26 -1.52
N GLU A 58 14.90 -5.09 -1.48
CA GLU A 58 15.31 -4.41 -0.24
C GLU A 58 14.35 -3.27 0.15
N ASP A 59 13.45 -2.89 -0.77
CA ASP A 59 12.45 -1.84 -0.58
C ASP A 59 11.10 -2.44 -0.17
N TYR A 60 10.28 -1.61 0.48
CA TYR A 60 8.97 -2.02 0.99
C TYR A 60 7.85 -1.19 0.38
N LEU A 61 6.80 -1.88 -0.05
CA LEU A 61 5.52 -1.29 -0.38
C LEU A 61 4.49 -1.76 0.67
N ILE A 62 3.90 -0.81 1.38
CA ILE A 62 2.81 -1.05 2.33
C ILE A 62 1.51 -0.56 1.66
N VAL A 63 0.56 -1.47 1.43
CA VAL A 63 -0.75 -1.15 0.84
C VAL A 63 -1.83 -1.27 1.91
N MET A 64 -2.58 -0.19 2.12
CA MET A 64 -3.67 -0.12 3.09
C MET A 64 -4.97 0.30 2.42
N GLY A 65 -5.90 -0.62 2.21
CA GLY A 65 -7.12 -0.31 1.44
C GLY A 65 -8.21 -1.35 1.58
N GLY A 66 -9.17 -1.36 0.65
CA GLY A 66 -10.27 -2.32 0.66
C GLY A 66 -11.39 -1.99 1.66
N SER A 67 -11.15 -1.10 2.63
CA SER A 67 -12.19 -0.71 3.60
C SER A 67 -13.41 -0.08 2.91
N ASN A 68 -13.20 0.77 1.91
CA ASN A 68 -14.28 1.37 1.13
C ASN A 68 -14.95 0.37 0.18
N ASP A 69 -14.21 -0.59 -0.38
CA ASP A 69 -14.77 -1.68 -1.17
C ASP A 69 -15.70 -2.53 -0.30
N ALA A 70 -15.23 -2.91 0.89
CA ALA A 70 -15.99 -3.70 1.85
C ALA A 70 -17.27 -2.99 2.31
N LEU A 71 -17.18 -1.70 2.64
CA LEU A 71 -18.35 -0.88 3.01
C LEU A 71 -19.40 -0.80 1.89
N LYS A 72 -18.97 -0.84 0.63
CA LYS A 72 -19.86 -0.83 -0.55
C LYS A 72 -20.37 -2.23 -0.91
N GLY A 73 -19.93 -3.28 -0.22
CA GLY A 73 -20.24 -4.68 -0.55
C GLY A 73 -19.58 -5.14 -1.86
N THR A 74 -18.55 -4.42 -2.32
CA THR A 74 -17.80 -4.71 -3.54
C THR A 74 -16.67 -5.68 -3.20
N LYS A 75 -16.56 -6.76 -3.99
CA LYS A 75 -15.42 -7.67 -3.90
C LYS A 75 -14.21 -7.05 -4.56
N ILE A 76 -13.03 -7.32 -4.00
CA ILE A 76 -11.76 -6.96 -4.66
C ILE A 76 -11.66 -7.76 -5.96
N GLU A 77 -11.33 -7.06 -7.05
CA GLU A 77 -11.24 -7.70 -8.35
C GLU A 77 -9.99 -8.60 -8.46
N THR A 78 -10.10 -9.73 -9.16
CA THR A 78 -8.97 -10.64 -9.44
C THR A 78 -7.80 -9.92 -10.11
N ARG A 79 -8.07 -8.90 -10.96
CA ARG A 79 -7.02 -8.09 -11.61
C ARG A 79 -6.17 -7.33 -10.58
N THR A 80 -6.81 -6.83 -9.53
CA THR A 80 -6.17 -6.07 -8.46
C THR A 80 -5.30 -7.01 -7.61
N LEU A 81 -5.81 -8.21 -7.31
CA LEU A 81 -5.03 -9.25 -6.64
C LEU A 81 -3.82 -9.71 -7.47
N LYS A 82 -4.01 -9.89 -8.78
CA LYS A 82 -2.90 -10.22 -9.70
C LYS A 82 -1.84 -9.13 -9.69
N LYS A 83 -2.24 -7.85 -9.76
CA LYS A 83 -1.32 -6.71 -9.68
C LYS A 83 -0.48 -6.75 -8.39
N LEU A 84 -1.12 -7.00 -7.24
CA LEU A 84 -0.41 -7.17 -5.97
C LEU A 84 0.57 -8.36 -6.01
N SER A 85 0.13 -9.50 -6.56
CA SER A 85 0.97 -10.69 -6.73
C SER A 85 2.20 -10.39 -7.59
N ASP A 86 2.05 -9.68 -8.70
CA ASP A 86 3.16 -9.34 -9.61
C ASP A 86 4.19 -8.43 -8.93
N LEU A 87 3.75 -7.51 -8.05
CA LEU A 87 4.64 -6.67 -7.25
C LEU A 87 5.51 -7.48 -6.28
N THR A 88 5.01 -8.59 -5.72
CA THR A 88 5.79 -9.44 -4.80
C THR A 88 7.03 -10.07 -5.44
N GLN A 89 7.09 -10.13 -6.78
CA GLN A 89 8.23 -10.71 -7.49
C GLN A 89 9.48 -9.81 -7.46
N ARG A 90 9.31 -8.53 -7.12
CA ARG A 90 10.37 -7.51 -7.23
C ARG A 90 10.62 -6.69 -5.97
N LEU A 91 9.67 -6.64 -5.04
CA LEU A 91 9.76 -5.86 -3.80
C LEU A 91 9.11 -6.58 -2.62
N ASN A 92 9.34 -6.10 -1.40
CA ASN A 92 8.63 -6.60 -0.22
C ASN A 92 7.27 -5.92 -0.12
N LEU A 93 6.20 -6.70 -0.34
CA LEU A 93 4.83 -6.21 -0.24
C LEU A 93 4.23 -6.56 1.13
N ILE A 94 3.68 -5.56 1.81
CA ILE A 94 2.87 -5.72 3.01
C ILE A 94 1.47 -5.22 2.69
N CYS A 95 0.48 -6.09 2.78
CA CYS A 95 -0.91 -5.78 2.51
C CYS A 95 -1.72 -5.77 3.81
N ILE A 96 -2.40 -4.66 4.09
CA ILE A 96 -3.35 -4.51 5.18
C ILE A 96 -4.66 -4.04 4.55
N PHE A 97 -5.52 -4.99 4.17
CA PHE A 97 -6.81 -4.63 3.59
C PHE A 97 -7.95 -5.38 4.25
N LEU A 98 -9.14 -4.75 4.18
CA LEU A 98 -10.39 -5.37 4.57
C LEU A 98 -11.04 -5.95 3.32
N GLU A 99 -11.46 -7.20 3.40
CA GLU A 99 -12.28 -7.84 2.38
C GLU A 99 -13.73 -7.94 2.87
N PHE A 100 -14.69 -7.75 1.98
CA PHE A 100 -16.08 -8.01 2.27
C PHE A 100 -16.29 -9.51 2.51
N ALA A 101 -16.35 -9.91 3.77
CA ALA A 101 -16.90 -11.21 4.17
C ALA A 101 -18.41 -11.08 4.25
N ARG A 102 -19.16 -11.74 3.35
CA ARG A 102 -20.59 -11.96 3.61
C ARG A 102 -20.71 -12.86 4.86
N PRO A 103 -21.65 -12.59 5.78
CA PRO A 103 -22.05 -13.58 6.77
C PRO A 103 -22.62 -14.83 6.12
#